data_AF-A0A3M7SG16-F1
#
_entry.id   AF-A0A3M7SG16-F1
#
_cell.length_a   1.000
_cell.length_b   1.000
_cell.length_c   1.000
_cell.angle_alpha   90.00
_cell.angle_beta   90.00
_cell.angle_gamma   90.00
#
_symmetry.space_group_name_H-M   'P 1'
#
loop_
_entity.id
_entity.type
_entity.pdbx_description
1 polymer ?
#
loop_
_entity_poly.entity_id
_entity_poly.type
_entity_poly.pdbx_seq_one_letter_code
_entity_poly.pdbx_strand_id
1 'polypeptide(L)'
;MSRRLSLQLKNSKKSKTKVKFSDELIFLESIKDNDIESVRAMLRRASANIDLNKINDSGLTAMHQAVLENSIELVKLLIESKADLNSKNGADANFMTAENERAIDLVDQDDFPLISLLLKYMNATILNDDQNESFDEMDTIFLYKRLFLNILRSCDDTENVNHELEKMVDQKYFQSNILRKALAMAICDICVLKNELDKHELKKKLDILLKYIKNSIDCELNLIRAVYDFIKISEYSIDLFKKIIICFNDLKLISNSAYQMWRSKEKDLEKKKFGFSLKY
;
A
#
# COMPACT_ATOMS: atom_id res chain seq x y z
N MET A 1 13.05 -84.49 12.19
CA MET A 1 12.56 -83.33 12.97
C MET A 1 13.01 -82.03 12.29
N SER A 2 12.21 -81.48 11.36
CA SER A 2 12.48 -80.18 10.73
C SER A 2 11.30 -79.24 10.96
N ARG A 3 11.34 -78.53 12.09
CA ARG A 3 10.30 -77.56 12.48
C ARG A 3 10.90 -76.23 12.99
N ARG A 4 12.15 -75.92 12.59
CA ARG A 4 12.88 -74.72 13.03
C ARG A 4 13.24 -73.71 11.94
N LEU A 5 12.95 -73.97 10.67
CA LEU A 5 13.29 -73.07 9.56
C LEU A 5 12.15 -72.12 9.12
N SER A 6 10.97 -72.19 9.72
CA SER A 6 9.83 -71.34 9.36
C SER A 6 9.62 -70.11 10.27
N LEU A 7 10.54 -69.82 11.21
CA LEU A 7 10.38 -68.72 12.18
C LEU A 7 11.35 -67.54 12.02
N GLN A 8 12.14 -67.49 10.94
CA GLN A 8 12.99 -66.33 10.61
C GLN A 8 12.45 -65.42 9.50
N LEU A 9 11.21 -65.62 9.04
CA LEU A 9 10.48 -64.64 8.22
C LEU A 9 9.48 -63.84 9.07
N LYS A 10 9.88 -63.45 10.29
CA LYS A 10 9.15 -62.44 11.06
C LYS A 10 9.41 -61.07 10.43
N ASN A 11 8.52 -60.72 9.50
CA ASN A 11 8.06 -59.35 9.23
C ASN A 11 9.16 -58.27 9.24
N SER A 12 10.01 -58.24 8.21
CA SER A 12 10.52 -56.97 7.70
C SER A 12 9.41 -56.27 6.89
N LYS A 13 8.24 -56.05 7.52
CA LYS A 13 7.32 -55.03 7.01
C LYS A 13 8.02 -53.70 7.29
N LYS A 14 8.83 -53.24 6.34
CA LYS A 14 9.30 -51.86 6.27
C LYS A 14 8.05 -51.00 6.37
N SER A 15 7.80 -50.48 7.57
CA SER A 15 6.80 -49.45 7.79
C SER A 15 7.16 -48.36 6.80
N LYS A 16 6.31 -48.13 5.79
CA LYS A 16 6.44 -46.95 4.93
C LYS A 16 6.34 -45.78 5.90
N THR A 17 7.47 -45.20 6.28
CA THR A 17 7.53 -43.99 7.07
C THR A 17 6.71 -42.97 6.28
N LYS A 18 5.48 -42.71 6.73
CA LYS A 18 4.66 -41.65 6.15
C LYS A 18 5.44 -40.37 6.41
N VAL A 19 6.06 -39.82 5.37
CA VAL A 19 6.70 -38.51 5.43
C VAL A 19 5.59 -37.54 5.86
N LYS A 20 5.76 -36.95 7.04
CA LYS A 20 4.88 -35.91 7.55
C LYS A 20 5.61 -34.59 7.34
N PHE A 21 5.07 -33.76 6.48
CA PHE A 21 5.50 -32.37 6.36
C PHE A 21 4.90 -31.56 7.50
N SER A 22 5.53 -30.43 7.87
CA SER A 22 4.95 -29.49 8.81
C SER A 22 3.72 -28.83 8.20
N ASP A 23 2.72 -28.52 9.03
CA ASP A 23 1.49 -27.85 8.57
C ASP A 23 1.81 -26.48 7.93
N GLU A 24 2.86 -25.80 8.38
CA GLU A 24 3.37 -24.54 7.81
C GLU A 24 3.90 -24.69 6.37
N LEU A 25 4.63 -25.77 6.10
CA LEU A 25 5.19 -26.01 4.75
C LEU A 25 4.07 -26.39 3.77
N ILE A 26 3.10 -27.20 4.24
CA ILE A 26 1.90 -27.53 3.45
C ILE A 26 1.08 -26.26 3.17
N PHE A 27 0.98 -25.36 4.15
CA PHE A 27 0.29 -24.08 4.01
C PHE A 27 0.93 -23.18 2.96
N LEU A 28 2.25 -22.97 3.02
CA LEU A 28 2.97 -22.13 2.06
C LEU A 28 2.93 -22.71 0.64
N GLU A 29 3.04 -24.04 0.49
CA GLU A 29 2.90 -24.68 -0.83
C GLU A 29 1.47 -24.53 -1.38
N SER A 30 0.44 -24.65 -0.52
CA SER A 30 -0.94 -24.44 -0.94
C SER A 30 -1.22 -23.00 -1.40
N ILE A 31 -0.53 -22.01 -0.81
CA ILE A 31 -0.61 -20.61 -1.27
C ILE A 31 0.07 -20.44 -2.62
N LYS A 32 1.25 -21.03 -2.81
CA LYS A 32 1.99 -21.01 -4.07
C LYS A 32 1.23 -21.68 -5.21
N ASP A 33 0.54 -22.80 -4.91
CA ASP A 33 -0.32 -23.49 -5.87
C ASP A 33 -1.71 -22.81 -6.05
N ASN A 34 -1.95 -21.70 -5.33
CA ASN A 34 -3.22 -20.99 -5.31
C ASN A 34 -4.43 -21.88 -4.93
N ASP A 35 -4.22 -22.89 -4.07
CA ASP A 35 -5.26 -23.79 -3.57
C ASP A 35 -6.02 -23.16 -2.40
N ILE A 36 -7.00 -22.33 -2.76
CA ILE A 36 -7.87 -21.59 -1.85
C ILE A 36 -8.61 -22.51 -0.87
N GLU A 37 -9.08 -23.68 -1.31
CA GLU A 37 -9.86 -24.57 -0.44
C GLU A 37 -8.99 -25.24 0.61
N SER A 38 -7.78 -25.66 0.24
CA SER A 38 -6.80 -26.20 1.19
C SER A 38 -6.39 -25.15 2.22
N VAL A 39 -6.09 -23.92 1.76
CA VAL A 39 -5.76 -22.79 2.64
C VAL A 39 -6.91 -22.50 3.61
N ARG A 40 -8.15 -22.40 3.11
CA ARG A 40 -9.35 -22.16 3.94
C ARG A 40 -9.59 -23.28 4.93
N ALA A 41 -9.41 -24.54 4.53
CA ALA A 41 -9.56 -25.70 5.40
C ALA A 41 -8.51 -25.72 6.51
N MET A 42 -7.27 -25.30 6.22
CA MET A 42 -6.20 -25.20 7.22
C MET A 42 -6.44 -24.06 8.21
N LEU A 43 -6.83 -22.87 7.74
CA LEU A 43 -7.11 -21.71 8.61
C LEU A 43 -8.32 -21.94 9.54
N ARG A 44 -9.30 -22.75 9.11
CA ARG A 44 -10.47 -23.12 9.94
C ARG A 44 -10.14 -24.14 11.03
N ARG A 45 -9.03 -24.89 10.91
CA ARG A 45 -8.65 -25.88 11.92
C ARG A 45 -8.05 -25.15 13.11
N ALA A 46 -8.78 -25.10 14.22
CA ALA A 46 -8.31 -24.49 15.48
C ALA A 46 -7.01 -25.10 16.05
N SER A 47 -6.59 -26.28 15.58
CA SER A 47 -5.32 -26.92 15.98
C SER A 47 -4.11 -26.44 15.19
N ALA A 48 -4.30 -25.75 14.08
CA ALA A 48 -3.23 -25.30 13.21
C ALA A 48 -2.74 -23.94 13.71
N ASN A 49 -1.65 -23.94 14.50
CA ASN A 49 -0.97 -22.72 14.91
C ASN A 49 -0.04 -22.27 13.77
N ILE A 50 -0.63 -21.83 12.66
CA ILE A 50 0.09 -21.41 11.47
C ILE A 50 0.51 -19.95 11.66
N ASP A 51 1.81 -19.71 11.63
CA ASP A 51 2.35 -18.35 11.58
C ASP A 51 2.24 -17.80 10.15
N LEU A 52 1.33 -16.84 9.95
CA LEU A 52 1.03 -16.22 8.65
C LEU A 52 2.16 -15.30 8.17
N ASN A 53 3.01 -14.84 9.08
CA ASN A 53 4.10 -13.91 8.78
C ASN A 53 5.42 -14.65 8.52
N LYS A 54 5.40 -15.99 8.58
CA LYS A 54 6.56 -16.81 8.28
C LYS A 54 6.92 -16.70 6.79
N ILE A 55 8.22 -16.55 6.54
CA ILE A 55 8.78 -16.54 5.19
C ILE A 55 8.99 -17.97 4.68
N ASN A 56 8.77 -18.16 3.38
CA ASN A 56 9.10 -19.40 2.67
C ASN A 56 10.59 -19.45 2.30
N ASP A 57 11.00 -20.52 1.63
CA ASP A 57 12.39 -20.71 1.16
C ASP A 57 12.84 -19.63 0.16
N SER A 58 11.91 -18.84 -0.39
CA SER A 58 12.18 -17.71 -1.28
C SER A 58 12.18 -16.36 -0.55
N GLY A 59 12.09 -16.37 0.79
CA GLY A 59 12.04 -15.14 1.59
C GLY A 59 10.68 -14.44 1.61
N LEU A 60 9.64 -15.00 1.00
CA LEU A 60 8.32 -14.37 0.87
C LEU A 60 7.36 -14.85 1.94
N THR A 61 6.55 -13.95 2.52
CA THR A 61 5.43 -14.36 3.37
C THR A 61 4.24 -14.80 2.52
N ALA A 62 3.26 -15.45 3.16
CA ALA A 62 1.96 -15.80 2.58
C ALA A 62 1.31 -14.63 1.82
N MET A 63 1.37 -13.42 2.38
CA MET A 63 0.78 -12.22 1.77
C MET A 63 1.55 -11.77 0.52
N HIS A 64 2.89 -11.83 0.53
CA HIS A 64 3.69 -11.49 -0.65
C HIS A 64 3.35 -12.42 -1.82
N GLN A 65 3.26 -13.73 -1.57
CA GLN A 65 2.89 -14.69 -2.61
C GLN A 65 1.48 -14.41 -3.13
N ALA A 66 0.51 -14.16 -2.25
CA ALA A 66 -0.87 -13.89 -2.67
C ALA A 66 -0.99 -12.62 -3.53
N VAL A 67 -0.18 -11.58 -3.25
CA VAL A 67 -0.10 -10.37 -4.06
C VAL A 67 0.59 -10.63 -5.40
N LEU A 68 1.73 -11.35 -5.42
CA LEU A 68 2.44 -11.69 -6.65
C LEU A 68 1.63 -12.58 -7.60
N GLU A 69 0.83 -13.49 -7.05
CA GLU A 69 -0.10 -14.32 -7.83
C GLU A 69 -1.39 -13.57 -8.23
N ASN A 70 -1.54 -12.30 -7.83
CA ASN A 70 -2.73 -11.47 -8.02
C ASN A 70 -4.04 -12.18 -7.58
N SER A 71 -3.95 -12.98 -6.51
CA SER A 71 -5.05 -13.81 -6.04
C SER A 71 -5.89 -13.07 -5.00
N ILE A 72 -6.91 -12.35 -5.48
CA ILE A 72 -7.83 -11.57 -4.65
C ILE A 72 -8.45 -12.41 -3.53
N GLU A 73 -8.81 -13.66 -3.83
CA GLU A 73 -9.46 -14.56 -2.87
C GLU A 73 -8.49 -15.02 -1.76
N LEU A 74 -7.23 -15.29 -2.10
CA LEU A 74 -6.21 -15.58 -1.08
C LEU A 74 -5.93 -14.36 -0.20
N VAL A 75 -5.83 -13.16 -0.80
CA VAL A 75 -5.63 -11.92 -0.03
C VAL A 75 -6.77 -11.69 0.94
N LYS A 76 -8.04 -11.88 0.51
CA LYS A 76 -9.20 -11.80 1.41
C LYS A 76 -9.09 -12.78 2.58
N LEU A 77 -8.79 -14.05 2.29
CA LEU A 77 -8.67 -15.08 3.32
C LEU A 77 -7.56 -14.76 4.33
N LEU A 78 -6.41 -14.28 3.84
CA LEU A 78 -5.29 -13.91 4.69
C LEU A 78 -5.66 -12.72 5.59
N ILE A 79 -6.34 -11.70 5.05
CA ILE A 79 -6.81 -10.55 5.84
C ILE A 79 -7.87 -10.97 6.87
N GLU A 80 -8.83 -11.84 6.51
CA GLU A 80 -9.80 -12.40 7.45
C GLU A 80 -9.14 -13.19 8.58
N SER A 81 -8.03 -13.87 8.27
CA SER A 81 -7.20 -14.58 9.24
C SER A 81 -6.24 -13.69 10.04
N LYS A 82 -6.30 -12.35 9.86
CA LYS A 82 -5.45 -11.35 10.52
C LYS A 82 -3.96 -11.49 10.19
N ALA A 83 -3.63 -11.88 8.96
CA ALA A 83 -2.26 -11.77 8.46
C ALA A 83 -1.80 -10.30 8.50
N ASP A 84 -0.53 -10.08 8.85
CA ASP A 84 0.01 -8.72 8.90
C ASP A 84 0.37 -8.24 7.49
N LEU A 85 -0.29 -7.17 7.06
CA LEU A 85 -0.08 -6.52 5.76
C LEU A 85 1.26 -5.80 5.67
N ASN A 86 1.83 -5.42 6.82
CA ASN A 86 3.08 -4.67 6.92
C ASN A 86 4.30 -5.59 7.13
N SER A 87 4.08 -6.91 7.13
CA SER A 87 5.17 -7.87 7.20
C SER A 87 6.10 -7.72 6.01
N LYS A 88 7.40 -7.77 6.31
CA LYS A 88 8.48 -7.59 5.34
C LYS A 88 8.98 -8.94 4.85
N ASN A 89 9.35 -9.02 3.58
CA ASN A 89 10.07 -10.17 3.06
C ASN A 89 11.45 -10.31 3.74
N GLY A 90 11.94 -11.55 3.79
CA GLY A 90 13.30 -11.86 4.24
C GLY A 90 14.28 -11.73 3.07
N ALA A 91 15.53 -11.41 3.38
CA ALA A 91 16.62 -11.39 2.42
C ALA A 91 16.90 -12.81 1.90
N ASP A 92 16.68 -13.04 0.61
CA ASP A 92 17.38 -14.09 -0.12
C ASP A 92 17.93 -13.52 -1.44
N ALA A 93 19.20 -13.82 -1.71
CA ALA A 93 19.99 -13.21 -2.78
C ALA A 93 19.64 -13.71 -4.19
N ASN A 94 18.64 -14.58 -4.33
CA ASN A 94 18.32 -15.28 -5.57
C ASN A 94 17.06 -14.77 -6.31
N PHE A 95 16.21 -13.93 -5.69
CA PHE A 95 15.01 -13.40 -6.34
C PHE A 95 15.08 -11.89 -6.54
N MET A 96 14.43 -11.40 -7.60
CA MET A 96 14.46 -10.00 -8.07
C MET A 96 13.76 -9.00 -7.13
N THR A 97 13.27 -9.42 -5.97
CA THR A 97 12.63 -8.57 -4.95
C THR A 97 13.69 -7.98 -4.04
N ALA A 98 13.65 -6.67 -3.78
CA ALA A 98 14.59 -6.07 -2.85
C ALA A 98 14.34 -6.59 -1.42
N GLU A 99 15.39 -6.62 -0.60
CA GLU A 99 15.27 -7.02 0.80
C GLU A 99 14.38 -6.03 1.57
N ASN A 100 13.55 -6.55 2.48
CA ASN A 100 12.67 -5.79 3.36
C ASN A 100 11.52 -5.04 2.66
N GLU A 101 11.11 -5.48 1.47
CA GLU A 101 9.89 -5.02 0.80
C GLU A 101 8.64 -5.52 1.54
N ARG A 102 7.58 -4.71 1.54
CA ARG A 102 6.27 -5.10 2.06
C ARG A 102 5.41 -5.64 0.93
N ALA A 103 4.43 -6.49 1.24
CA ALA A 103 3.53 -7.03 0.22
C ALA A 103 2.77 -5.95 -0.55
N ILE A 104 2.43 -4.83 0.10
CA ILE A 104 1.79 -3.67 -0.54
C ILE A 104 2.68 -2.98 -1.59
N ASP A 105 4.00 -3.07 -1.44
CA ASP A 105 4.95 -2.41 -2.35
C ASP A 105 5.00 -3.15 -3.69
N LEU A 106 4.83 -4.48 -3.66
CA LEU A 106 4.82 -5.40 -4.81
C LEU A 106 3.53 -5.38 -5.64
N VAL A 107 2.47 -4.71 -5.18
CA VAL A 107 1.20 -4.64 -5.93
C VAL A 107 1.46 -3.96 -7.28
N ASP A 108 1.21 -4.68 -8.37
CA ASP A 108 1.35 -4.16 -9.72
C ASP A 108 0.49 -2.91 -9.90
N GLN A 109 1.03 -1.94 -10.66
CA GLN A 109 0.37 -0.66 -10.82
C GLN A 109 -1.04 -0.84 -11.38
N ASP A 110 -1.26 -1.78 -12.30
CA ASP A 110 -2.51 -1.93 -13.03
C ASP A 110 -3.59 -2.80 -12.35
N ASP A 111 -3.30 -3.37 -11.16
CA ASP A 111 -4.22 -4.29 -10.48
C ASP A 111 -5.30 -3.57 -9.64
N PHE A 112 -6.25 -2.95 -10.35
CA PHE A 112 -7.39 -2.22 -9.75
C PHE A 112 -8.17 -3.03 -8.70
N PRO A 113 -8.53 -4.31 -8.93
CA PRO A 113 -9.32 -5.05 -7.95
C PRO A 113 -8.55 -5.28 -6.64
N LEU A 114 -7.26 -5.59 -6.73
CA LEU A 114 -6.41 -5.84 -5.57
C LEU A 114 -6.18 -4.56 -4.76
N ILE A 115 -5.86 -3.45 -5.44
CA ILE A 115 -5.70 -2.13 -4.81
C ILE A 115 -7.02 -1.72 -4.12
N SER A 116 -8.17 -1.88 -4.79
CA SER A 116 -9.48 -1.53 -4.21
C SER A 116 -9.79 -2.35 -2.94
N LEU A 117 -9.43 -3.63 -2.93
CA LEU A 117 -9.60 -4.51 -1.80
C LEU A 117 -8.74 -4.06 -0.62
N LEU A 118 -7.44 -3.85 -0.85
CA LEU A 118 -6.51 -3.41 0.18
C LEU A 118 -6.93 -2.06 0.77
N LEU A 119 -7.32 -1.11 -0.07
CA LEU A 119 -7.88 0.18 0.36
C LEU A 119 -9.11 0.00 1.25
N LYS A 120 -10.05 -0.86 0.88
CA LYS A 120 -11.25 -1.12 1.70
C LYS A 120 -10.89 -1.60 3.10
N TYR A 121 -9.90 -2.49 3.21
CA TYR A 121 -9.46 -3.02 4.50
C TYR A 121 -8.70 -1.99 5.33
N MET A 122 -7.70 -1.29 4.77
CA MET A 122 -6.94 -0.27 5.52
C MET A 122 -7.83 0.90 5.95
N ASN A 123 -8.77 1.34 5.10
CA ASN A 123 -9.68 2.40 5.52
C ASN A 123 -10.65 1.94 6.63
N ALA A 124 -10.89 0.63 6.78
CA ALA A 124 -11.68 0.10 7.90
C ALA A 124 -10.86 0.02 9.20
N THR A 125 -9.53 -0.21 9.12
CA THR A 125 -8.66 -0.16 10.30
C THR A 125 -8.46 1.26 10.80
N ILE A 126 -8.23 2.23 9.91
CA ILE A 126 -8.01 3.64 10.24
C ILE A 126 -9.21 4.27 10.99
N LEU A 127 -10.45 3.89 10.65
CA LEU A 127 -11.65 4.42 11.33
C LEU A 127 -11.79 3.93 12.78
N ASN A 128 -11.04 2.92 13.20
CA ASN A 128 -11.11 2.34 14.54
C ASN A 128 -9.96 2.80 15.47
N ASP A 129 -8.95 3.49 14.93
CA ASP A 129 -7.79 3.97 15.69
C ASP A 129 -7.83 5.50 15.82
N ASP A 130 -8.33 6.00 16.96
CA ASP A 130 -8.42 7.44 17.28
C ASP A 130 -7.06 8.07 17.69
N GLN A 131 -5.95 7.33 17.59
CA GLN A 131 -4.64 7.76 18.08
C GLN A 131 -3.53 7.41 17.08
N ASN A 132 -3.01 8.46 16.45
CA ASN A 132 -1.76 8.59 15.70
C ASN A 132 -1.89 8.60 14.17
N GLU A 133 -1.14 9.52 13.57
CA GLU A 133 -0.63 9.48 12.20
C GLU A 133 0.18 8.17 12.02
N SER A 134 -0.52 7.03 11.95
CA SER A 134 0.09 5.70 11.94
C SER A 134 0.66 5.40 10.54
N PHE A 135 1.63 4.48 10.48
CA PHE A 135 2.23 3.99 9.24
C PHE A 135 1.19 3.70 8.13
N ASP A 136 0.00 3.25 8.53
CA ASP A 136 -1.11 2.90 7.65
C ASP A 136 -1.68 4.11 6.89
N GLU A 137 -1.60 5.34 7.43
CA GLU A 137 -2.06 6.53 6.72
C GLU A 137 -1.24 6.80 5.46
N MET A 138 0.10 6.73 5.57
CA MET A 138 0.99 6.97 4.44
C MET A 138 0.85 5.87 3.38
N ASP A 139 0.78 4.62 3.81
CA ASP A 139 0.58 3.49 2.89
C ASP A 139 -0.77 3.58 2.16
N THR A 140 -1.83 4.03 2.87
CA THR A 140 -3.13 4.33 2.25
C THR A 140 -3.02 5.50 1.25
N ILE A 141 -2.26 6.54 1.56
CA ILE A 141 -1.99 7.65 0.63
C ILE A 141 -1.29 7.12 -0.63
N PHE A 142 -0.29 6.25 -0.49
CA PHE A 142 0.43 5.69 -1.63
C PHE A 142 -0.44 4.80 -2.50
N LEU A 143 -1.29 3.97 -1.91
CA LEU A 143 -2.20 3.11 -2.67
C LEU A 143 -3.27 3.93 -3.41
N TYR A 144 -3.83 4.96 -2.76
CA TYR A 144 -4.69 5.92 -3.47
C TYR A 144 -3.93 6.67 -4.57
N LYS A 145 -2.68 7.07 -4.33
CA LYS A 145 -1.84 7.74 -5.34
C LYS A 145 -1.66 6.84 -6.57
N ARG A 146 -1.34 5.55 -6.38
CA ARG A 146 -1.22 4.56 -7.48
C ARG A 146 -2.52 4.45 -8.26
N LEU A 147 -3.65 4.30 -7.57
CA LEU A 147 -4.98 4.23 -8.19
C LEU A 147 -5.29 5.47 -9.03
N PHE A 148 -5.03 6.66 -8.50
CA PHE A 148 -5.27 7.91 -9.21
C PHE A 148 -4.35 8.13 -10.39
N LEU A 149 -3.08 7.73 -10.29
CA LEU A 149 -2.15 7.82 -11.41
C LEU A 149 -2.67 7.07 -12.63
N ASN A 150 -3.21 5.86 -12.44
CA ASN A 150 -3.74 5.09 -13.57
C ASN A 150 -5.03 5.68 -14.13
N ILE A 151 -5.95 6.13 -13.28
CA ILE A 151 -7.18 6.79 -13.75
C ILE A 151 -6.83 8.06 -14.52
N LEU A 152 -5.91 8.89 -14.01
CA LEU A 152 -5.50 10.14 -14.64
C LEU A 152 -4.64 9.96 -15.89
N ARG A 153 -4.02 8.79 -16.09
CA ARG A 153 -3.31 8.39 -17.33
C ARG A 153 -4.25 7.80 -18.38
N SER A 154 -5.31 7.10 -17.95
CA SER A 154 -6.27 6.46 -18.85
C SER A 154 -7.38 7.40 -19.33
N CYS A 155 -7.69 8.44 -18.57
CA CYS A 155 -8.78 9.38 -18.84
C CYS A 155 -8.25 10.79 -19.12
N ASP A 156 -8.54 11.31 -20.32
CA ASP A 156 -8.24 12.70 -20.69
C ASP A 156 -9.31 13.70 -20.19
N ASP A 157 -10.52 13.22 -19.93
CA ASP A 157 -11.69 14.02 -19.56
C ASP A 157 -11.97 13.95 -18.06
N THR A 158 -12.22 15.11 -17.45
CA THR A 158 -12.44 15.27 -16.00
C THR A 158 -13.71 14.56 -15.51
N GLU A 159 -14.76 14.47 -16.33
CA GLU A 159 -16.01 13.77 -16.00
C GLU A 159 -15.80 12.25 -15.89
N ASN A 160 -15.02 11.66 -16.80
CA ASN A 160 -14.69 10.23 -16.76
C ASN A 160 -13.83 9.88 -15.55
N VAL A 161 -12.85 10.73 -15.21
CA VAL A 161 -12.06 10.55 -13.99
C VAL A 161 -12.98 10.51 -12.76
N ASN A 162 -13.89 11.48 -12.63
CA ASN A 162 -14.81 11.54 -11.49
C ASN A 162 -15.72 10.31 -11.40
N HIS A 163 -16.22 9.82 -12.53
CA HIS A 163 -17.06 8.62 -12.58
C HIS A 163 -16.31 7.37 -12.12
N GLU A 164 -15.08 7.17 -12.60
CA GLU A 164 -14.26 6.02 -12.17
C GLU A 164 -13.85 6.13 -10.69
N LEU A 165 -13.54 7.33 -10.21
CA LEU A 165 -13.30 7.59 -8.79
C LEU A 165 -14.52 7.22 -7.93
N GLU A 166 -15.72 7.63 -8.34
CA GLU A 166 -16.98 7.38 -7.61
C GLU A 166 -17.39 5.89 -7.61
N LYS A 167 -16.93 5.10 -8.58
CA LYS A 167 -17.10 3.64 -8.56
C LYS A 167 -16.16 2.94 -7.61
N MET A 168 -14.90 3.37 -7.57
CA MET A 168 -13.83 2.66 -6.85
C MET A 168 -13.73 3.06 -5.38
N VAL A 169 -14.12 4.30 -5.05
CA VAL A 169 -13.99 4.87 -3.71
C VAL A 169 -15.38 5.08 -3.11
N ASP A 170 -15.61 4.58 -1.90
CA ASP A 170 -16.88 4.82 -1.20
C ASP A 170 -17.06 6.32 -0.92
N GLN A 171 -18.30 6.81 -1.10
CA GLN A 171 -18.68 8.22 -0.88
C GLN A 171 -18.20 8.81 0.46
N LYS A 172 -18.15 7.98 1.51
CA LYS A 172 -17.68 8.35 2.85
C LYS A 172 -16.22 8.82 2.89
N TYR A 173 -15.36 8.35 1.99
CA TYR A 173 -13.93 8.69 1.96
C TYR A 173 -13.59 9.91 1.12
N PHE A 174 -14.51 10.44 0.30
CA PHE A 174 -14.27 11.64 -0.51
C PHE A 174 -14.00 12.91 0.30
N GLN A 175 -14.44 12.94 1.56
CA GLN A 175 -14.14 14.06 2.46
C GLN A 175 -12.87 13.85 3.28
N SER A 176 -12.23 12.67 3.18
CA SER A 176 -11.02 12.33 3.92
C SER A 176 -9.83 13.15 3.43
N ASN A 177 -9.00 13.60 4.38
CA ASN A 177 -7.74 14.28 4.07
C ASN A 177 -6.76 13.35 3.34
N ILE A 178 -6.80 12.04 3.63
CA ILE A 178 -5.96 11.02 3.01
C ILE A 178 -6.17 11.01 1.49
N LEU A 179 -7.42 10.96 1.06
CA LEU A 179 -7.79 10.94 -0.36
C LEU A 179 -7.31 12.20 -1.08
N ARG A 180 -7.51 13.38 -0.45
CA ARG A 180 -7.09 14.67 -1.02
C ARG A 180 -5.58 14.77 -1.17
N LYS A 181 -4.83 14.33 -0.16
CA LYS A 181 -3.36 14.27 -0.21
C LYS A 181 -2.91 13.38 -1.35
N ALA A 182 -3.45 12.17 -1.45
CA ALA A 182 -3.11 11.22 -2.51
C ALA A 182 -3.42 11.75 -3.92
N LEU A 183 -4.59 12.38 -4.10
CA LEU A 183 -4.99 12.97 -5.39
C LEU A 183 -4.06 14.12 -5.79
N ALA A 184 -3.71 14.98 -4.84
CA ALA A 184 -2.75 16.06 -5.07
C ALA A 184 -1.37 15.52 -5.45
N MET A 185 -0.88 14.49 -4.76
CA MET A 185 0.40 13.85 -5.08
C MET A 185 0.38 13.20 -6.47
N ALA A 186 -0.70 12.53 -6.86
CA ALA A 186 -0.83 11.90 -8.17
C ALA A 186 -0.85 12.93 -9.31
N ILE A 187 -1.57 14.06 -9.13
CA ILE A 187 -1.60 15.13 -10.11
C ILE A 187 -0.22 15.79 -10.25
N CYS A 188 0.45 16.08 -9.13
CA CYS A 188 1.82 16.61 -9.16
C CYS A 188 2.78 15.68 -9.91
N ASP A 189 2.68 14.37 -9.69
CA ASP A 189 3.53 13.37 -10.34
C ASP A 189 3.32 13.30 -11.86
N ILE A 190 2.09 13.50 -12.34
CA ILE A 190 1.81 13.58 -13.79
C ILE A 190 2.32 14.89 -14.39
N CYS A 191 2.18 16.00 -13.67
CA CYS A 191 2.49 17.33 -14.19
C CYS A 191 3.98 17.68 -14.09
N VAL A 192 4.76 16.94 -13.29
CA VAL A 192 6.18 17.14 -13.10
C VAL A 192 6.96 16.12 -13.91
N LEU A 193 7.71 16.59 -14.91
CA LEU A 193 8.62 15.76 -15.70
C LEU A 193 10.03 16.32 -15.56
N LYS A 194 10.97 15.50 -15.08
CA LYS A 194 12.40 15.86 -14.95
C LYS A 194 12.64 17.21 -14.24
N ASN A 195 11.92 17.46 -13.14
CA ASN A 195 12.01 18.69 -12.32
C ASN A 195 11.48 19.97 -13.01
N GLU A 196 10.73 19.83 -14.11
CA GLU A 196 9.97 20.90 -14.75
C GLU A 196 8.46 20.69 -14.57
N LEU A 197 7.73 21.78 -14.41
CA LEU A 197 6.28 21.77 -14.20
C LEU A 197 5.55 22.14 -15.48
N ASP A 198 4.70 21.24 -15.98
CA ASP A 198 3.74 21.56 -17.03
C ASP A 198 2.52 22.28 -16.42
N LYS A 199 2.47 23.60 -16.61
CA LYS A 199 1.38 24.44 -16.11
C LYS A 199 0.05 24.19 -16.82
N HIS A 200 0.09 23.79 -18.10
CA HIS A 200 -1.12 23.58 -18.88
C HIS A 200 -1.82 22.30 -18.42
N GLU A 201 -1.07 21.22 -18.30
CA GLU A 201 -1.59 19.94 -17.81
C GLU A 201 -2.04 20.04 -16.35
N LEU A 202 -1.27 20.77 -15.53
CA LEU A 202 -1.63 21.03 -14.14
C LEU A 202 -2.96 21.75 -14.04
N LYS A 203 -3.19 22.79 -14.86
CA LYS A 203 -4.46 23.53 -14.83
C LYS A 203 -5.65 22.64 -15.22
N LYS A 204 -5.51 21.81 -16.26
CA LYS A 204 -6.56 20.90 -16.72
C LYS A 204 -6.95 19.87 -15.64
N LYS A 205 -5.97 19.31 -14.93
CA LYS A 205 -6.21 18.29 -13.89
C LYS A 205 -6.57 18.88 -12.52
N LEU A 206 -6.21 20.13 -12.22
CA LEU A 206 -6.59 20.81 -10.98
C LEU A 206 -8.10 21.08 -10.87
N ASP A 207 -8.81 21.19 -11.99
CA ASP A 207 -10.28 21.31 -11.99
C ASP A 207 -10.94 20.09 -11.30
N ILE A 208 -10.30 18.92 -11.36
CA ILE A 208 -10.74 17.71 -10.66
C ILE A 208 -10.61 17.89 -9.15
N LEU A 209 -9.48 18.45 -8.69
CA LEU A 209 -9.25 18.72 -7.27
C LEU A 209 -10.25 19.74 -6.71
N LEU A 210 -10.64 20.75 -7.50
CA LEU A 210 -11.63 21.76 -7.08
C LEU A 210 -12.99 21.15 -6.71
N LYS A 211 -13.38 20.00 -7.31
CA LYS A 211 -14.62 19.29 -6.93
C LYS A 211 -14.56 18.72 -5.51
N TYR A 212 -13.38 18.31 -5.05
CA TYR A 212 -13.19 17.54 -3.81
C TYR A 212 -12.53 18.33 -2.68
N ILE A 213 -11.88 19.46 -2.98
CA ILE A 213 -11.33 20.40 -1.99
C ILE A 213 -12.44 21.38 -1.59
N LYS A 214 -12.79 21.39 -0.30
CA LYS A 214 -13.61 22.47 0.29
C LYS A 214 -12.70 23.67 0.57
N ASN A 215 -13.19 24.90 0.39
CA ASN A 215 -12.51 26.15 0.78
C ASN A 215 -12.38 26.26 2.31
N SER A 216 -11.52 25.45 2.90
CA SER A 216 -11.14 25.50 4.31
C SER A 216 -9.63 25.60 4.41
N ILE A 217 -9.16 26.45 5.33
CA ILE A 217 -7.74 26.67 5.60
C ILE A 217 -7.04 25.34 5.93
N ASP A 218 -7.70 24.41 6.63
CA ASP A 218 -7.11 23.10 6.94
C ASP A 218 -6.90 22.24 5.68
N CYS A 219 -7.79 22.36 4.69
CA CYS A 219 -7.63 21.67 3.41
C CYS A 219 -6.45 22.24 2.62
N GLU A 220 -6.30 23.57 2.63
CA GLU A 220 -5.17 24.26 2.01
C GLU A 220 -3.84 23.84 2.66
N LEU A 221 -3.79 23.78 4.00
CA LEU A 221 -2.61 23.32 4.74
C LEU A 221 -2.25 21.86 4.41
N ASN A 222 -3.24 20.99 4.30
CA ASN A 222 -3.02 19.58 3.96
C ASN A 222 -2.55 19.42 2.50
N LEU A 223 -3.02 20.26 1.59
CA LEU A 223 -2.55 20.31 0.21
C LEU A 223 -1.06 20.71 0.16
N ILE A 224 -0.68 21.77 0.88
CA ILE A 224 0.72 22.22 0.94
C ILE A 224 1.62 21.10 1.48
N ARG A 225 1.19 20.43 2.56
CA ARG A 225 1.93 19.28 3.12
C ARG A 225 2.08 18.14 2.10
N ALA A 226 1.01 17.78 1.39
CA ALA A 226 1.06 16.73 0.38
C ALA A 226 2.08 17.03 -0.73
N VAL A 227 2.13 18.28 -1.21
CA VAL A 227 3.10 18.70 -2.23
C VAL A 227 4.53 18.69 -1.68
N TYR A 228 4.71 19.12 -0.42
CA TYR A 228 6.00 19.07 0.24
C TYR A 228 6.50 17.63 0.42
N ASP A 229 5.65 16.74 0.94
CA ASP A 229 5.95 15.32 1.11
C ASP A 229 6.28 14.67 -0.23
N PHE A 230 5.51 14.97 -1.29
CA PHE A 230 5.80 14.51 -2.66
C PHE A 230 7.21 14.91 -3.11
N ILE A 231 7.59 16.17 -2.94
CA ILE A 231 8.92 16.65 -3.36
C ILE A 231 10.03 15.99 -2.57
N LYS A 232 9.80 15.79 -1.26
CA LYS A 232 10.75 15.11 -0.40
C LYS A 232 10.92 13.63 -0.76
N ILE A 233 9.83 12.93 -1.03
CA ILE A 233 9.82 11.51 -1.43
C ILE A 233 10.48 11.32 -2.81
N SER A 234 10.20 12.21 -3.75
CA SER A 234 10.72 12.15 -5.11
C SER A 234 12.08 12.84 -5.30
N GLU A 235 12.72 13.28 -4.21
CA GLU A 235 14.03 13.96 -4.19
C GLU A 235 14.13 15.18 -5.15
N TYR A 236 13.01 15.86 -5.38
CA TYR A 236 12.97 17.05 -6.23
C TYR A 236 13.51 18.30 -5.52
N SER A 237 13.87 19.31 -6.32
CA SER A 237 14.38 20.57 -5.79
C SER A 237 13.29 21.36 -5.04
N ILE A 238 13.69 22.06 -3.97
CA ILE A 238 12.80 22.98 -3.23
C ILE A 238 12.31 24.14 -4.13
N ASP A 239 13.01 24.45 -5.20
CA ASP A 239 12.54 25.47 -6.16
C ASP A 239 11.33 25.00 -6.97
N LEU A 240 11.21 23.69 -7.22
CA LEU A 240 10.00 23.11 -7.81
C LEU A 240 8.80 23.27 -6.87
N PHE A 241 9.01 23.08 -5.56
CA PHE A 241 7.96 23.32 -4.55
C PHE A 241 7.40 24.73 -4.67
N LYS A 242 8.29 25.73 -4.69
CA LYS A 242 7.88 27.13 -4.84
C LYS A 242 7.09 27.36 -6.12
N LYS A 243 7.53 26.78 -7.25
CA LYS A 243 6.81 26.90 -8.54
C LYS A 243 5.40 26.33 -8.48
N ILE A 244 5.22 25.16 -7.86
CA ILE A 244 3.90 24.53 -7.69
C ILE A 244 3.01 25.38 -6.79
N ILE A 245 3.53 25.84 -5.64
CA ILE A 245 2.78 26.68 -4.71
C ILE A 245 2.35 28.01 -5.35
N ILE A 246 3.23 28.64 -6.13
CA ILE A 246 2.88 29.86 -6.89
C ILE A 246 1.72 29.55 -7.86
N CYS A 247 1.80 28.45 -8.59
CA CYS A 247 0.72 28.06 -9.51
C CYS A 247 -0.61 27.79 -8.77
N PHE A 248 -0.56 27.18 -7.59
CA PHE A 248 -1.76 26.93 -6.78
C PHE A 248 -2.34 28.25 -6.22
N ASN A 249 -1.50 29.22 -5.88
CA ASN A 249 -1.93 30.56 -5.47
C ASN A 249 -2.59 31.32 -6.64
N ASP A 250 -1.99 31.27 -7.84
CA ASP A 250 -2.54 31.89 -9.06
C ASP A 250 -3.93 31.32 -9.40
N LEU A 251 -4.14 30.03 -9.13
CA LEU A 251 -5.42 29.34 -9.31
C LEU A 251 -6.38 29.48 -8.12
N LYS A 252 -6.03 30.29 -7.11
CA LYS A 252 -6.81 30.53 -5.88
C LYS A 252 -7.12 29.26 -5.07
N LEU A 253 -6.29 28.22 -5.21
CA LEU A 253 -6.39 26.99 -4.42
C LEU A 253 -5.80 27.14 -3.02
N ILE A 254 -4.76 27.96 -2.88
CA ILE A 254 -4.09 28.23 -1.60
C ILE A 254 -4.12 29.73 -1.35
N SER A 255 -4.55 30.12 -0.16
CA SER A 255 -4.44 31.49 0.32
C SER A 255 -3.03 31.80 0.83
N ASN A 256 -2.59 33.05 0.66
CA ASN A 256 -1.34 33.53 1.25
C ASN A 256 -1.31 33.33 2.78
N SER A 257 -2.47 33.39 3.44
CA SER A 257 -2.62 33.09 4.88
C SER A 257 -2.26 31.64 5.20
N ALA A 258 -2.78 30.67 4.45
CA ALA A 258 -2.48 29.25 4.68
C ALA A 258 -1.00 28.96 4.45
N TYR A 259 -0.37 29.55 3.42
CA TYR A 259 1.06 29.38 3.18
C TYR A 259 1.92 29.90 4.35
N GLN A 260 1.60 31.08 4.89
CA GLN A 260 2.32 31.62 6.05
C GLN A 260 2.11 30.78 7.31
N MET A 261 0.88 30.29 7.54
CA MET A 261 0.57 29.39 8.65
C MET A 261 1.33 28.07 8.56
N TRP A 262 1.41 27.48 7.36
CA TRP A 262 2.19 26.27 7.13
C TRP A 262 3.68 26.51 7.43
N ARG A 263 4.25 27.60 6.89
CA ARG A 263 5.66 27.96 7.10
C ARG A 263 6.00 28.18 8.57
N SER A 264 5.07 28.74 9.35
CA SER A 264 5.22 28.87 10.81
C SER A 264 5.29 27.50 11.49
N LYS A 265 4.32 26.62 11.21
CA LYS A 265 4.22 25.30 11.83
C LYS A 265 5.40 24.38 11.44
N GLU A 266 5.88 24.49 10.22
CA GLU A 266 6.98 23.66 9.75
C GLU A 266 8.32 24.06 10.36
N LYS A 267 8.58 25.37 10.52
CA LYS A 267 9.74 25.85 11.30
C LYS A 267 9.74 25.29 12.73
N ASP A 268 8.56 25.11 13.32
CA ASP A 268 8.44 24.54 14.67
C ASP A 268 8.64 23.01 14.66
N LEU A 269 8.21 22.32 13.61
CA LEU A 269 8.44 20.88 13.41
C LEU A 269 9.91 20.56 13.10
N GLU A 270 10.56 21.35 12.25
CA GLU A 270 11.99 21.23 11.94
C GLU A 270 12.85 21.54 13.16
N LYS A 271 12.51 22.58 13.95
CA LYS A 271 13.15 22.85 15.24
C LYS A 271 13.00 21.69 16.23
N LYS A 272 11.83 21.05 16.27
CA LYS A 272 11.58 19.88 17.14
C LYS A 272 12.32 18.63 16.69
N LYS A 273 12.44 18.38 15.38
CA LYS A 273 13.11 17.19 14.83
C LYS A 273 14.64 17.32 14.77
N PHE A 274 15.19 18.52 14.59
CA PHE A 274 16.62 18.71 14.33
C PHE A 274 17.34 19.65 15.32
N GLY A 275 16.66 20.16 16.36
CA GLY A 275 17.30 20.93 17.45
C GLY A 275 17.87 22.30 17.05
N PHE A 276 17.92 22.64 15.77
CA PHE A 276 18.38 23.93 15.26
C PHE A 276 17.48 24.44 14.14
N SER A 277 17.14 25.71 14.23
CA SER A 277 16.49 26.50 13.19
C SER A 277 17.51 26.80 12.10
N LEU A 278 17.41 26.16 10.93
CA LEU A 278 18.12 26.67 9.75
C LEU A 278 17.53 28.04 9.40
N LYS A 279 18.34 29.09 9.64
CA LYS A 279 18.11 30.40 9.05
C LYS A 279 18.46 30.30 7.57
N TYR A 280 17.46 30.34 6.72
CA TYR A 280 17.58 30.90 5.38
C TYR A 280 16.89 32.26 5.39
#